data_AF-A0A835K470-F1
#
_entry.id   AF-A0A835K470-F1
#
_cell.length_a   1.000
_cell.length_b   1.000
_cell.length_c   1.000
_cell.angle_alpha   90.00
_cell.angle_beta   90.00
_cell.angle_gamma   90.00
#
_symmetry.space_group_name_H-M   'P 1'
#
loop_
_entity.id
_entity.type
_entity.pdbx_description
1 polymer ?
#
loop_
_entity_poly.entity_id
_entity_poly.type
_entity_poly.pdbx_seq_one_letter_code
_entity_poly.pdbx_strand_id
1 'polypeptide(L)'
;MASSMALSKLVCAVIMCIVLGAAPLAHAAKSGGQVFTVLSSCIGYAKGGGALNASCYNGMRALNSAARTTPDRQQTCGCVKSLVRSVPGVTMYS
;
A
#
# COMPACT_ATOMS: atom_id res chain seq x y z
N MET A 1 11.05 14.27 -18.87
CA MET A 1 10.63 14.61 -17.49
C MET A 1 9.37 13.88 -16.97
N ALA A 2 8.81 12.87 -17.66
CA ALA A 2 7.64 12.13 -17.17
C ALA A 2 7.96 11.05 -16.11
N SER A 3 9.10 10.36 -16.26
CA SER A 3 9.51 9.28 -15.35
C SER A 3 9.90 9.79 -13.95
N SER A 4 10.37 11.03 -13.86
CA SER A 4 10.81 11.64 -12.60
C SER A 4 9.63 11.95 -11.69
N MET A 5 8.51 12.46 -12.23
CA MET A 5 7.32 12.81 -11.44
C MET A 5 6.62 11.59 -10.83
N ALA A 6 6.53 10.48 -11.58
CA ALA A 6 5.92 9.24 -11.08
C ALA A 6 6.78 8.60 -9.98
N LEU A 7 8.11 8.60 -10.16
CA LEU A 7 9.04 8.08 -9.17
C LEU A 7 9.04 8.94 -7.90
N SER A 8 9.02 10.27 -8.03
CA SER A 8 8.91 11.19 -6.88
C SER A 8 7.62 10.99 -6.09
N LYS A 9 6.46 10.86 -6.75
CA LYS A 9 5.18 10.63 -6.06
C LYS A 9 5.15 9.29 -5.33
N LEU A 10 5.72 8.25 -5.94
CA LEU A 10 5.85 6.94 -5.31
C LEU A 10 6.75 6.99 -4.08
N VAL A 11 7.92 7.62 -4.19
CA VAL A 11 8.85 7.81 -3.07
C VAL A 11 8.19 8.59 -1.94
N CYS A 12 7.49 9.69 -2.23
CA CYS A 12 6.75 10.45 -1.22
C CYS A 12 5.64 9.63 -0.56
N ALA A 13 4.90 8.81 -1.32
CA ALA A 13 3.87 7.94 -0.77
C ALA A 13 4.45 6.86 0.17
N VAL A 14 5.57 6.24 -0.23
CA VAL A 14 6.28 5.26 0.61
C VAL A 14 6.83 5.92 1.88
N ILE A 15 7.43 7.11 1.77
CA ILE A 15 7.92 7.87 2.93
C ILE A 15 6.76 8.21 3.87
N MET A 16 5.62 8.69 3.35
CA MET A 16 4.41 8.92 4.14
C MET A 16 3.96 7.65 4.86
N CYS A 17 3.92 6.50 4.18
CA CYS A 17 3.57 5.23 4.79
C CYS A 17 4.52 4.81 5.92
N ILE A 18 5.82 5.15 5.82
CA ILE A 18 6.83 4.86 6.85
C ILE A 18 6.69 5.83 8.03
N VAL A 19 6.55 7.14 7.76
CA VAL A 19 6.43 8.19 8.80
C VAL A 19 5.14 8.04 9.60
N LEU A 20 4.02 7.72 8.93
CA LEU A 20 2.74 7.44 9.60
C LEU A 20 2.76 6.13 10.42
N GLY A 21 3.76 5.26 10.19
CA GLY A 21 3.97 4.02 10.92
C GLY A 21 4.87 4.14 12.16
N ALA A 22 5.42 5.32 12.46
CA ALA A 22 6.33 5.56 13.58
C ALA A 22 5.61 5.78 14.93
N ALA A 23 4.63 4.94 15.26
CA ALA A 23 4.12 4.86 16.63
C ALA A 23 5.21 4.24 17.55
N PRO A 24 5.22 4.54 18.88
CA PRO A 24 6.25 4.07 19.81
C PRO A 24 6.49 2.56 19.66
N LEU A 25 7.77 2.21 19.66
CA LEU A 25 8.44 1.03 19.10
C LEU A 25 8.11 -0.32 19.79
N ALA A 26 6.91 -0.49 20.35
CA ALA A 26 6.50 -1.70 21.06
C ALA A 26 5.79 -2.76 20.19
N HIS A 27 5.41 -2.42 18.95
CA HIS A 27 4.72 -3.35 18.04
C HIS A 27 5.47 -3.43 16.70
N ALA A 28 6.42 -4.34 16.66
CA ALA A 28 7.38 -4.57 15.58
C ALA A 28 6.75 -4.58 14.16
N ALA A 29 7.30 -3.76 13.26
CA ALA A 29 7.35 -3.99 11.82
C ALA A 29 6.05 -3.90 10.98
N LYS A 30 5.01 -3.20 11.45
CA LYS A 30 3.68 -2.98 10.83
C LYS A 30 3.63 -2.53 9.35
N SER A 31 3.73 -1.24 9.03
CA SER A 31 2.66 -0.72 8.14
C SER A 31 3.08 -0.11 6.80
N GLY A 32 4.36 0.23 6.60
CA GLY A 32 4.78 0.98 5.40
C GLY A 32 5.26 0.13 4.22
N GLY A 33 6.40 -0.53 4.40
CA GLY A 33 7.01 -1.37 3.36
C GLY A 33 6.20 -2.62 3.02
N GLN A 34 5.53 -3.22 4.02
CA GLN A 34 4.69 -4.39 3.80
C GLN A 34 3.46 -4.07 2.93
N VAL A 35 2.83 -2.91 3.14
CA VAL A 35 1.68 -2.47 2.34
C VAL A 35 2.09 -2.22 0.89
N PHE A 36 3.24 -1.60 0.66
CA PHE A 36 3.78 -1.42 -0.69
C PHE A 36 4.05 -2.75 -1.41
N THR A 37 4.74 -3.69 -0.76
CA THR A 37 5.08 -4.98 -1.35
C THR A 37 3.84 -5.81 -1.71
N VAL A 38 2.79 -5.75 -0.88
CA VAL A 38 1.52 -6.41 -1.20
C VAL A 38 0.84 -5.72 -2.38
N LEU A 39 0.71 -4.40 -2.36
CA LEU A 39 0.04 -3.64 -3.42
C LEU A 39 0.74 -3.77 -4.77
N SER A 40 2.07 -3.84 -4.80
CA SER A 40 2.83 -4.03 -6.04
C SER A 40 2.48 -5.35 -6.73
N SER A 41 2.26 -6.40 -5.95
CA SER A 41 1.80 -7.70 -6.47
C SER A 41 0.37 -7.66 -7.02
N CYS A 42 -0.43 -6.65 -6.65
CA CYS A 42 -1.82 -6.49 -7.09
C CYS A 42 -1.98 -5.64 -8.36
N ILE A 43 -0.94 -4.95 -8.82
CA ILE A 43 -1.06 -3.93 -9.89
C ILE A 43 -1.64 -4.50 -11.19
N GLY A 44 -1.21 -5.70 -11.60
CA GLY A 44 -1.70 -6.32 -12.84
C GLY A 44 -3.22 -6.49 -12.83
N TYR A 45 -3.73 -7.09 -11.75
CA TYR A 45 -5.16 -7.25 -11.52
C TYR A 45 -5.89 -5.91 -11.38
N ALA A 46 -5.34 -4.98 -10.60
CA ALA A 46 -5.94 -3.69 -10.33
C ALA A 46 -6.07 -2.79 -11.58
N LYS A 47 -5.26 -3.04 -12.62
CA LYS A 47 -5.37 -2.38 -13.93
C LYS A 47 -6.34 -3.06 -14.89
N GLY A 48 -7.12 -4.03 -14.42
CA GLY A 48 -8.03 -4.84 -15.25
C GLY A 48 -7.32 -5.94 -16.04
N GLY A 49 -6.08 -6.28 -15.69
CA GLY A 49 -5.31 -7.34 -16.35
C GLY A 49 -5.36 -8.67 -15.62
N GLY A 50 -5.69 -9.75 -16.34
CA GLY A 50 -5.52 -11.13 -15.88
C GLY A 50 -6.30 -11.51 -14.61
N ALA A 51 -5.98 -12.68 -14.06
CA ALA A 51 -6.56 -13.17 -12.82
C ALA A 51 -5.82 -12.63 -11.59
N LEU A 52 -6.53 -12.55 -10.45
CA LEU A 52 -5.92 -12.22 -9.18
C LEU A 52 -4.89 -13.29 -8.80
N ASN A 53 -3.62 -12.90 -8.65
CA ASN A 53 -2.59 -13.85 -8.25
C ASN A 53 -2.64 -14.15 -6.75
N ALA A 54 -2.16 -15.35 -6.37
CA ALA A 54 -2.15 -15.80 -4.99
C ALA A 54 -1.31 -14.90 -4.06
N SER A 55 -0.28 -14.23 -4.57
CA SER A 55 0.57 -13.32 -3.78
C SER A 55 -0.22 -12.08 -3.32
N CYS A 56 -0.96 -11.46 -4.23
CA CYS A 56 -1.85 -10.34 -3.94
C CYS A 56 -2.93 -10.74 -2.94
N TYR A 57 -3.60 -11.87 -3.17
CA TYR A 57 -4.65 -12.35 -2.26
C TYR A 57 -4.11 -12.64 -0.85
N ASN A 58 -3.04 -13.43 -0.73
CA ASN A 58 -2.47 -13.79 0.57
C ASN A 58 -1.84 -12.59 1.27
N GLY A 59 -1.21 -11.68 0.52
CA GLY A 59 -0.67 -10.44 1.05
C GLY A 59 -1.75 -9.53 1.64
N MET A 60 -2.86 -9.34 0.93
CA MET A 60 -4.00 -8.55 1.43
C MET A 60 -4.62 -9.17 2.68
N ARG A 61 -4.72 -10.51 2.70
CA ARG A 61 -5.18 -11.26 3.89
C ARG A 61 -4.24 -11.06 5.08
N ALA A 62 -2.94 -11.11 4.87
CA ALA A 62 -1.93 -10.88 5.90
C ALA A 62 -1.97 -9.44 6.43
N LEU A 63 -2.13 -8.44 5.56
CA LEU A 63 -2.32 -7.04 5.96
C LEU A 63 -3.56 -6.86 6.82
N ASN A 64 -4.71 -7.41 6.42
CA ASN A 64 -5.92 -7.32 7.22
C ASN A 64 -5.79 -8.05 8.57
N SER A 65 -5.05 -9.16 8.63
CA SER A 65 -4.78 -9.87 9.88
C SER A 65 -3.82 -9.11 10.79
N ALA A 66 -2.90 -8.32 10.24
CA ALA A 66 -2.02 -7.45 10.99
C ALA A 66 -2.76 -6.21 11.52
N ALA A 67 -3.70 -5.68 10.74
CA ALA A 67 -4.51 -4.51 11.06
C ALA A 67 -5.66 -4.79 12.05
N ARG A 68 -5.28 -5.15 13.28
CA ARG A 68 -6.22 -5.60 14.32
C ARG A 68 -6.95 -4.45 15.02
N THR A 69 -6.32 -3.29 15.13
CA THR A 69 -6.87 -2.14 15.86
C THR A 69 -7.35 -1.06 14.89
N THR A 70 -8.30 -0.23 15.31
CA THR A 70 -8.74 0.94 14.54
C THR A 70 -7.59 1.85 14.09
N PRO A 71 -6.62 2.24 14.96
CA PRO A 71 -5.49 3.06 14.51
C PRO A 71 -4.64 2.36 13.45
N ASP A 72 -4.39 1.05 13.56
CA ASP A 72 -3.64 0.32 12.53
C ASP A 72 -4.39 0.30 11.19
N ARG A 73 -5.71 0.05 11.23
CA ARG A 73 -6.57 0.09 10.03
C ARG A 73 -6.55 1.47 9.37
N GLN A 74 -6.60 2.55 10.15
CA GLN A 74 -6.54 3.92 9.64
C GLN A 74 -5.19 4.20 8.96
N GLN A 75 -4.08 3.79 9.56
CA GLN A 75 -2.74 3.94 8.99
C GLN A 75 -2.60 3.14 7.70
N THR A 76 -2.95 1.84 7.74
CA THR A 76 -2.91 0.96 6.58
C THR A 76 -3.76 1.51 5.43
N CYS A 77 -4.97 1.97 5.72
CA CYS A 77 -5.86 2.60 4.73
C CYS A 77 -5.26 3.88 4.14
N GLY A 78 -4.65 4.75 4.96
CA GLY A 78 -3.97 5.95 4.51
C GLY A 78 -2.82 5.65 3.55
N CYS A 79 -2.04 4.61 3.87
CA CYS A 79 -0.96 4.14 3.00
C CYS A 79 -1.49 3.60 1.66
N VAL A 80 -2.50 2.73 1.71
CA VAL A 80 -3.14 2.16 0.50
C VAL A 80 -3.68 3.28 -0.41
N LYS A 81 -4.39 4.26 0.15
CA LYS A 81 -4.92 5.40 -0.64
C LYS A 81 -3.80 6.18 -1.34
N SER A 82 -2.70 6.44 -0.64
CA SER A 82 -1.56 7.19 -1.19
C SER A 82 -0.85 6.43 -2.31
N LEU A 83 -0.67 5.13 -2.13
CA LEU A 83 -0.03 4.26 -3.13
C LEU A 83 -0.91 4.08 -4.35
N VAL A 84 -2.21 3.83 -4.19
CA VAL A 84 -3.11 3.66 -5.33
C VAL A 84 -3.21 4.94 -6.17
N ARG A 85 -3.25 6.13 -5.54
CA ARG A 85 -3.17 7.42 -6.24
C ARG A 85 -1.86 7.63 -7.01
N SER A 86 -0.81 6.90 -6.65
CA SER A 86 0.50 6.97 -7.31
C SER A 86 0.63 5.99 -8.47
N VAL A 87 -0.29 5.03 -8.64
CA VAL A 87 -0.27 4.06 -9.73
C VAL A 87 -1.21 4.50 -10.86
N PRO A 88 -0.67 4.96 -12.01
CA PRO A 88 -1.51 5.33 -13.15
C PRO A 88 -2.21 4.11 -13.73
N GLY A 89 -3.50 4.24 -14.03
CA GLY A 89 -4.35 3.19 -14.59
C GLY A 89 -5.06 2.31 -13.55
N VAL A 90 -4.96 2.62 -12.25
CA VAL A 90 -5.79 2.01 -11.20
C VAL A 90 -6.85 3.02 -10.77
N THR A 91 -8.12 2.67 -10.92
CA THR A 91 -9.25 3.53 -10.57
C THR A 91 -9.77 3.17 -9.17
N MET A 92 -9.69 4.10 -8.23
CA MET A 92 -10.42 4.00 -6.96
C MET A 92 -11.82 4.58 -7.15
N TYR A 93 -12.86 3.76 -7.08
CA TYR A 93 -14.22 4.24 -6.86
C TYR A 93 -14.30 4.69 -5.40
N SER A 94 -14.30 6.00 -5.17
CA SER A 94 -14.48 6.57 -3.83
C SER A 94 -15.94 6.81 -3.54
#